data_AF-A0AAU7ECU5-F1
#
_entry.id   AF-A0AAU7ECU5-F1
#
_cell.length_a   1.000
_cell.length_b   1.000
_cell.length_c   1.000
_cell.angle_alpha   90.00
_cell.angle_beta   90.00
_cell.angle_gamma   90.00
#
_symmetry.space_group_name_H-M   'P 1'
#
loop_
_entity.id
_entity.type
_entity.pdbx_description
1 polymer ?
#
loop_
_entity_poly.entity_id
_entity_poly.type
_entity_poly.pdbx_seq_one_letter_code
_entity_poly.pdbx_strand_id
1 'polypeptide(L)'
;MKKNKIILSVFTVLTIGFLSLMLSCVNNDELEVYQYPEPTLDGFSPSEGVSGTEITILGADFGTYKKAVSVFFNGVETPQEDILSVVDNQIVTKVPSGALSGEVVVKVWTHNKTLGTFNVLPSAVYDSMSPLFGMPAEELTITGENFGNDASKVTVTFKGGVEAEIVSVSNTEIKVIVPDGGITGVISVQIDIQSFETDSFAYPLVGLDFMFDVAGDNEGWLTTHNSTTEVSNGNINVTFDMSASNRRADFKLDGGAKVNVGGFPILAIKLNKPQSGNFILDTNFGSYKNGSNNWEGIINGDIYYYDLRNTFGSSNTLSLTDDTEFTTLQFKIADIITAETGYSVDWIRSFESIDALNEYTELPNGKFSFHFDAIPESDYWVANYNASNVVEDGKLKVTFDPAQFDTDKRRADLNFVEGGIFPGTSPNGKWHYSTEYPILAIKIAFTGTGAPTPETGSIKLDRFMGAPNNAYLLDFLADNVIYYDCSVDGGFTVSQDLASFTFKIADITSTGETGYELDWIQSFRTVVELQAYIASH
;
A
#
# COMPACT_ATOMS: atom_id res chain seq x y z
N MET A 1 6.57 -96.39 -26.66
CA MET A 1 7.93 -95.87 -26.93
C MET A 1 8.03 -95.20 -28.32
N LYS A 2 7.25 -94.13 -28.58
CA LYS A 2 7.28 -93.40 -29.87
C LYS A 2 7.33 -91.86 -29.73
N LYS A 3 7.46 -91.32 -28.51
CA LYS A 3 7.50 -89.86 -28.25
C LYS A 3 8.90 -89.27 -27.99
N ASN A 4 9.95 -90.09 -27.80
CA ASN A 4 11.30 -89.58 -27.44
C ASN A 4 12.34 -89.59 -28.58
N LYS A 5 11.96 -89.92 -29.82
CA LYS A 5 12.88 -89.87 -30.98
C LYS A 5 12.69 -88.65 -31.90
N ILE A 6 11.59 -87.90 -31.73
CA ILE A 6 11.31 -86.70 -32.57
C ILE A 6 11.90 -85.43 -31.96
N ILE A 7 11.97 -85.33 -30.62
CA ILE A 7 12.52 -84.14 -29.94
C ILE A 7 14.05 -84.05 -30.08
N LEU A 8 14.76 -85.18 -30.16
CA LEU A 8 16.22 -85.19 -30.31
C LEU A 8 16.67 -84.85 -31.75
N SER A 9 15.88 -85.19 -32.77
CA SER A 9 16.22 -84.89 -34.18
C SER A 9 15.88 -83.45 -34.60
N VAL A 10 14.95 -82.78 -33.91
CA VAL A 10 14.63 -81.36 -34.17
C VAL A 10 15.65 -80.44 -33.48
N PHE A 11 16.17 -80.82 -32.30
CA PHE A 11 17.22 -80.04 -31.62
C PHE A 11 18.59 -80.12 -32.31
N THR A 12 18.96 -81.24 -32.93
CA THR A 12 20.25 -81.37 -33.64
C THR A 12 20.26 -80.70 -35.01
N VAL A 13 19.10 -80.60 -35.69
CA VAL A 13 18.98 -79.87 -36.98
C VAL A 13 18.88 -78.36 -36.75
N LEU A 14 18.29 -77.91 -35.64
CA LEU A 14 18.22 -76.49 -35.28
C LEU A 14 19.59 -75.93 -34.83
N THR A 15 20.42 -76.73 -34.15
CA THR A 15 21.77 -76.30 -33.75
C THR A 15 22.80 -76.32 -34.89
N ILE A 16 22.65 -77.21 -35.88
CA ILE A 16 23.49 -77.20 -37.09
C ILE A 16 23.06 -76.09 -38.06
N GLY A 17 21.76 -75.75 -38.11
CA GLY A 17 21.26 -74.59 -38.86
C GLY A 17 21.65 -73.24 -38.25
N PHE A 18 21.71 -73.13 -36.92
CA PHE A 18 22.12 -71.90 -36.24
C PHE A 18 23.65 -71.71 -36.22
N LEU A 19 24.43 -72.80 -36.30
CA LEU A 19 25.89 -72.73 -36.38
C LEU A 19 26.40 -72.54 -37.83
N SER A 20 25.61 -72.91 -38.85
CA SER A 20 25.90 -72.60 -40.27
C SER A 20 25.46 -71.20 -40.71
N LEU A 21 24.62 -70.52 -39.90
CA LEU A 21 24.32 -69.07 -40.06
C LEU A 21 25.41 -68.16 -39.46
N MET A 22 26.41 -68.71 -38.76
CA MET A 22 27.55 -67.97 -38.22
C MET A 22 28.84 -68.13 -39.06
N LEU A 23 28.77 -68.73 -40.25
CA LEU A 23 29.89 -68.81 -41.21
C LEU A 23 29.56 -68.31 -42.62
N SER A 24 28.43 -67.63 -42.83
CA SER A 24 28.03 -67.08 -44.14
C SER A 24 27.87 -65.56 -44.15
N CYS A 25 28.69 -64.85 -43.39
CA CYS A 25 29.17 -63.50 -43.72
C CYS A 25 30.54 -63.31 -43.06
N VAL A 26 31.52 -64.10 -43.49
CA VAL A 26 32.89 -63.57 -43.61
C VAL A 26 33.03 -63.18 -45.07
N ASN A 27 32.31 -62.12 -45.46
CA ASN A 27 32.87 -61.25 -46.46
C ASN A 27 33.93 -60.44 -45.74
N ASN A 28 35.01 -60.20 -46.47
CA ASN A 28 36.20 -59.48 -46.05
C ASN A 28 35.84 -58.05 -45.59
N ASP A 29 35.28 -57.90 -44.40
CA ASP A 29 35.18 -56.63 -43.69
C ASP A 29 36.56 -56.40 -43.08
N GLU A 30 37.49 -55.92 -43.92
CA GLU A 30 38.45 -54.96 -43.38
C GLU A 30 37.60 -53.92 -42.63
N LEU A 31 37.83 -53.78 -41.33
CA LEU A 31 37.25 -52.67 -40.59
C LEU A 31 37.69 -51.40 -41.33
N GLU A 32 36.81 -50.81 -42.14
CA GLU A 32 37.05 -49.49 -42.69
C GLU A 32 37.13 -48.56 -41.48
N VAL A 33 38.36 -48.21 -41.12
CA VAL A 33 38.61 -47.15 -40.15
C VAL A 33 38.08 -45.89 -40.81
N TYR A 34 36.85 -45.52 -40.45
CA TYR A 34 36.27 -44.26 -40.88
C TYR A 34 37.13 -43.13 -40.29
N GLN A 35 38.03 -42.59 -41.10
CA GLN A 35 38.83 -41.44 -40.73
C GLN A 35 37.95 -40.20 -40.87
N TYR A 36 37.62 -39.62 -39.72
CA TYR A 36 36.95 -38.33 -39.69
C TYR A 36 37.89 -37.27 -40.30
N PRO A 37 37.42 -36.38 -41.18
CA PRO A 37 38.26 -35.31 -41.72
C PRO A 37 38.87 -34.46 -40.60
N GLU A 38 40.05 -33.91 -40.87
CA GLU A 38 40.71 -33.01 -39.93
C GLU A 38 39.95 -31.66 -39.91
N PRO A 39 39.42 -31.21 -38.75
CA PRO A 39 38.60 -30.01 -38.69
C PRO A 39 39.40 -28.76 -39.04
N THR A 40 38.76 -27.80 -39.73
CA THR A 40 39.27 -26.44 -39.89
C THR A 40 38.62 -25.50 -38.90
N LEU A 41 39.36 -24.45 -38.53
CA LEU A 41 38.97 -23.48 -37.52
C LEU A 41 39.17 -22.08 -38.12
N ASP A 42 38.06 -21.38 -38.38
CA ASP A 42 38.06 -20.11 -39.11
C ASP A 42 38.05 -18.90 -38.16
N GLY A 43 37.40 -19.03 -37.00
CA GLY A 43 37.30 -17.96 -36.01
C GLY A 43 36.30 -18.26 -34.90
N PHE A 44 36.23 -17.36 -33.92
CA PHE A 44 35.20 -17.38 -32.88
C PHE A 44 34.79 -15.97 -32.50
N SER A 45 33.56 -15.83 -32.01
CA SER A 45 33.04 -14.57 -31.50
C SER A 45 32.04 -14.82 -30.37
N PRO A 46 32.04 -14.00 -29.30
CA PRO A 46 32.98 -12.91 -29.03
C PRO A 46 34.38 -13.40 -28.64
N SER A 47 35.38 -12.52 -28.72
CA SER A 47 36.77 -12.83 -28.31
C SER A 47 37.04 -12.61 -26.82
N GLU A 48 36.06 -12.09 -26.09
CA GLU A 48 36.14 -11.84 -24.65
C GLU A 48 34.77 -11.98 -23.97
N GLY A 49 34.78 -12.18 -22.65
CA GLY A 49 33.58 -12.32 -21.85
C GLY A 49 33.86 -12.96 -20.50
N VAL A 50 32.85 -12.95 -19.62
CA VAL A 50 32.90 -13.61 -18.31
C VAL A 50 32.54 -15.09 -18.42
N SER A 51 32.70 -15.85 -17.33
CA SER A 51 32.20 -17.24 -17.27
C SER A 51 30.70 -17.30 -17.61
N GLY A 52 30.30 -18.28 -18.40
CA GLY A 52 28.94 -18.44 -18.90
C GLY A 52 28.65 -17.74 -20.23
N THR A 53 29.55 -16.88 -20.73
CA THR A 53 29.38 -16.19 -22.03
C THR A 53 29.22 -17.21 -23.15
N GLU A 54 28.18 -17.06 -23.97
CA GLU A 54 28.00 -17.87 -25.16
C GLU A 54 28.98 -17.42 -26.26
N ILE A 55 29.76 -18.37 -26.77
CA ILE A 55 30.67 -18.18 -27.88
C ILE A 55 30.26 -19.05 -29.07
N THR A 56 30.43 -18.50 -30.27
CA THR A 56 30.27 -19.21 -31.53
C THR A 56 31.63 -19.43 -32.16
N ILE A 57 31.96 -20.69 -32.46
CA ILE A 57 33.17 -21.11 -33.17
C ILE A 57 32.76 -21.53 -34.58
N LEU A 58 33.44 -20.99 -35.59
CA LEU A 58 33.21 -21.26 -37.01
C LEU A 58 34.35 -22.09 -37.60
N GLY A 59 34.01 -22.96 -38.55
CA GLY A 59 34.97 -23.78 -39.26
C GLY A 59 34.29 -24.75 -40.22
N ALA A 60 34.91 -25.90 -40.43
CA ALA A 60 34.35 -27.00 -41.21
C ALA A 60 34.77 -28.34 -40.61
N ASP A 61 34.08 -29.41 -41.03
CA ASP A 61 34.39 -30.78 -40.61
C ASP A 61 34.29 -30.96 -39.08
N PHE A 62 33.28 -30.37 -38.43
CA PHE A 62 32.95 -30.65 -37.02
C PHE A 62 31.99 -31.83 -36.84
N GLY A 63 31.19 -32.10 -37.88
CA GLY A 63 30.11 -33.07 -37.83
C GLY A 63 28.92 -32.62 -37.00
N THR A 64 28.09 -33.59 -36.60
CA THR A 64 26.84 -33.33 -35.88
C THR A 64 26.75 -34.08 -34.55
N TYR A 65 27.72 -34.93 -34.24
CA TYR A 65 27.73 -35.70 -33.00
C TYR A 65 28.39 -34.90 -31.88
N LYS A 66 27.56 -34.12 -31.16
CA LYS A 66 27.98 -33.24 -30.05
C LYS A 66 28.97 -33.89 -29.05
N LYS A 67 28.82 -35.18 -28.72
CA LYS A 67 29.71 -35.89 -27.77
C LYS A 67 31.12 -36.21 -28.30
N ALA A 68 31.37 -35.97 -29.59
CA ALA A 68 32.72 -36.06 -30.16
C ALA A 68 33.50 -34.73 -30.08
N VAL A 69 32.87 -33.65 -29.62
CA VAL A 69 33.46 -32.33 -29.51
C VAL A 69 33.72 -31.99 -28.04
N SER A 70 34.95 -31.54 -27.74
CA SER A 70 35.31 -30.86 -26.50
C SER A 70 35.91 -29.49 -26.82
N VAL A 71 35.60 -28.47 -26.02
CA VAL A 71 36.16 -27.12 -26.14
C VAL A 71 36.88 -26.75 -24.85
N PHE A 72 38.10 -26.24 -24.95
CA PHE A 72 38.92 -25.85 -23.81
C PHE A 72 39.28 -24.38 -23.87
N PHE A 73 39.25 -23.71 -22.72
CA PHE A 73 39.73 -22.35 -22.53
C PHE A 73 40.94 -22.36 -21.61
N ASN A 74 42.13 -22.12 -22.17
CA ASN A 74 43.41 -22.18 -21.47
C ASN A 74 43.59 -23.46 -20.63
N GLY A 75 43.20 -24.61 -21.20
CA GLY A 75 43.27 -25.91 -20.55
C GLY A 75 42.07 -26.30 -19.67
N VAL A 76 41.11 -25.39 -19.43
CA VAL A 76 39.86 -25.70 -18.72
C VAL A 76 38.83 -26.23 -19.72
N GLU A 77 38.40 -27.49 -19.54
CA GLU A 77 37.39 -28.12 -20.40
C GLU A 77 36.00 -27.56 -20.13
N THR A 78 35.26 -27.29 -21.21
CA THR A 78 33.84 -26.91 -21.13
C THR A 78 32.99 -28.14 -20.85
N PRO A 79 32.14 -28.15 -19.80
CA PRO A 79 31.22 -29.23 -19.54
C PRO A 79 30.34 -29.55 -20.75
N GLN A 80 29.98 -30.82 -20.92
CA GLN A 80 29.25 -31.26 -22.12
C GLN A 80 27.84 -30.64 -22.21
N GLU A 81 27.23 -30.32 -21.08
CA GLU A 81 25.98 -29.57 -21.01
C GLU A 81 26.08 -28.16 -21.61
N ASP A 82 27.25 -27.51 -21.50
CA ASP A 82 27.50 -26.13 -21.92
C ASP A 82 27.88 -25.98 -23.41
N ILE A 83 28.14 -27.09 -24.11
CA ILE A 83 28.26 -27.11 -25.58
C ILE A 83 26.84 -27.07 -26.17
N LEU A 84 26.26 -25.90 -26.36
CA LEU A 84 24.84 -25.73 -26.72
C LEU A 84 24.45 -26.39 -28.06
N SER A 85 25.29 -26.28 -29.10
CA SER A 85 25.04 -26.94 -30.39
C SER A 85 26.31 -27.26 -31.17
N VAL A 86 26.27 -28.34 -31.96
CA VAL A 86 27.32 -28.71 -32.91
C VAL A 86 26.68 -29.04 -34.25
N VAL A 87 27.03 -28.27 -35.27
CA VAL A 87 26.78 -28.57 -36.69
C VAL A 87 28.10 -28.50 -37.44
N ASP A 88 28.12 -28.98 -38.68
CA ASP A 88 29.38 -29.27 -39.38
C ASP A 88 30.33 -28.06 -39.50
N ASN A 89 29.77 -26.85 -39.59
CA ASN A 89 30.52 -25.61 -39.73
C ASN A 89 30.43 -24.67 -38.51
N GLN A 90 29.78 -25.09 -37.42
CA GLN A 90 29.56 -24.22 -36.27
C GLN A 90 29.43 -25.00 -34.95
N ILE A 91 30.12 -24.52 -33.92
CA ILE A 91 29.95 -24.95 -32.53
C ILE A 91 29.49 -23.72 -31.72
N VAL A 92 28.42 -23.88 -30.95
CA VAL A 92 27.99 -22.87 -29.96
C VAL A 92 28.23 -23.47 -28.59
N THR A 93 28.96 -22.77 -27.73
CA THR A 93 29.33 -23.24 -26.39
C THR A 93 29.43 -22.10 -25.40
N LYS A 94 29.31 -22.37 -24.09
CA LYS A 94 29.57 -21.37 -23.05
C LYS A 94 31.02 -21.41 -22.55
N VAL A 95 31.53 -20.27 -22.09
CA VAL A 95 32.79 -20.20 -21.34
C VAL A 95 32.62 -20.91 -19.99
N PRO A 96 33.44 -21.91 -19.62
CA PRO A 96 33.25 -22.66 -18.38
C PRO A 96 33.65 -21.86 -17.14
N SER A 97 33.09 -22.25 -15.99
CA SER A 97 33.51 -21.72 -14.69
C SER A 97 34.99 -22.03 -14.44
N GLY A 98 35.74 -21.02 -13.97
CA GLY A 98 37.18 -21.13 -13.72
C GLY A 98 38.06 -21.03 -14.97
N ALA A 99 37.51 -20.71 -16.15
CA ALA A 99 38.28 -20.41 -17.35
C ALA A 99 39.29 -19.28 -17.08
N LEU A 100 40.46 -19.37 -17.71
CA LEU A 100 41.50 -18.34 -17.67
C LEU A 100 41.70 -17.76 -19.07
N SER A 101 42.10 -16.49 -19.15
CA SER A 101 42.49 -15.89 -20.43
C SER A 101 43.62 -16.70 -21.08
N GLY A 102 43.48 -17.05 -22.35
CA GLY A 102 44.42 -17.91 -23.04
C GLY A 102 43.82 -18.61 -24.25
N GLU A 103 44.52 -19.64 -24.72
CA GLU A 103 44.19 -20.34 -25.96
C GLU A 103 42.83 -21.06 -25.89
N VAL A 104 42.03 -20.93 -26.94
CA VAL A 104 40.86 -21.74 -27.20
C VAL A 104 41.27 -22.94 -28.04
N VAL A 105 41.00 -24.14 -27.54
CA VAL A 105 41.28 -25.41 -28.22
C VAL A 105 39.98 -26.16 -28.45
N VAL A 106 39.77 -26.60 -29.69
CA VAL A 106 38.67 -27.48 -30.07
C VAL A 106 39.23 -28.85 -30.38
N LYS A 107 38.65 -29.87 -29.74
CA LYS A 107 38.93 -31.27 -30.03
C LYS A 107 37.71 -31.88 -30.70
N VAL A 108 37.89 -32.44 -31.90
CA VAL A 108 36.87 -33.20 -32.62
C VAL A 108 37.42 -34.61 -32.83
N TRP A 109 36.78 -35.61 -32.18
CA TRP A 109 37.30 -36.98 -32.11
C TRP A 109 38.75 -37.04 -31.61
N THR A 110 39.69 -37.36 -32.52
CA THR A 110 41.13 -37.48 -32.24
C THR A 110 41.92 -36.24 -32.64
N HIS A 111 41.32 -35.28 -33.35
CA HIS A 111 41.98 -34.08 -33.82
C HIS A 111 41.86 -32.96 -32.79
N ASN A 112 42.97 -32.26 -32.51
CA ASN A 112 43.00 -31.09 -31.65
C ASN A 112 43.47 -29.90 -32.49
N LYS A 113 42.74 -28.78 -32.42
CA LYS A 113 43.06 -27.55 -33.14
C LYS A 113 43.01 -26.36 -32.18
N THR A 114 44.05 -25.55 -32.21
CA THR A 114 44.13 -24.28 -31.50
C THR A 114 43.62 -23.17 -32.42
N LEU A 115 42.76 -22.30 -31.90
CA LEU A 115 42.07 -21.26 -32.65
C LEU A 115 42.74 -19.89 -32.47
N GLY A 116 42.76 -19.41 -31.24
CA GLY A 116 43.26 -18.09 -30.84
C GLY A 116 43.05 -17.86 -29.34
N THR A 117 43.26 -16.63 -28.86
CA THR A 117 43.17 -16.29 -27.44
C THR A 117 41.81 -15.70 -27.09
N PHE A 118 41.12 -16.27 -26.10
CA PHE A 118 39.94 -15.66 -25.47
C PHE A 118 40.37 -14.88 -24.23
N ASN A 119 39.86 -13.66 -24.06
CA ASN A 119 40.08 -12.84 -22.88
C ASN A 119 38.95 -13.04 -21.87
N VAL A 120 39.22 -13.76 -20.79
CA VAL A 120 38.27 -13.94 -19.69
C VAL A 120 38.23 -12.67 -18.85
N LEU A 121 37.08 -12.01 -18.84
CA LEU A 121 36.84 -10.83 -18.02
C LEU A 121 36.58 -11.26 -16.55
N PRO A 122 37.03 -10.47 -15.57
CA PRO A 122 36.74 -10.75 -14.17
C PRO A 122 35.24 -10.62 -13.88
N SER A 123 34.74 -11.41 -12.93
CA SER A 123 33.35 -11.30 -12.48
C SER A 123 33.11 -10.07 -11.63
N ALA A 124 31.87 -9.60 -11.63
CA ALA A 124 31.42 -8.54 -10.74
C ALA A 124 31.62 -8.94 -9.28
N VAL A 125 32.17 -8.03 -8.48
CA VAL A 125 32.38 -8.21 -7.03
C VAL A 125 31.62 -7.14 -6.30
N TYR A 126 30.81 -7.52 -5.33
CA TYR A 126 30.16 -6.61 -4.39
C TYR A 126 31.08 -6.37 -3.19
N ASP A 127 31.29 -5.11 -2.84
CA ASP A 127 32.07 -4.72 -1.65
C ASP A 127 31.17 -4.16 -0.55
N SER A 128 30.32 -3.18 -0.87
CA SER A 128 29.50 -2.47 0.12
C SER A 128 28.35 -1.71 -0.51
N MET A 129 27.43 -1.25 0.33
CA MET A 129 26.27 -0.45 -0.05
C MET A 129 26.05 0.67 0.98
N SER A 130 25.69 1.86 0.50
CA SER A 130 25.42 3.01 1.36
C SER A 130 24.40 3.97 0.72
N PRO A 131 23.39 4.45 1.48
CA PRO A 131 23.08 4.04 2.86
C PRO A 131 22.51 2.60 2.92
N LEU A 132 22.56 1.95 4.10
CA LEU A 132 21.95 0.61 4.30
C LEU A 132 20.44 0.69 4.62
N PHE A 133 19.88 1.90 4.60
CA PHE A 133 18.46 2.18 4.77
C PHE A 133 18.12 3.45 4.01
N GLY A 134 16.86 3.60 3.61
CA GLY A 134 16.40 4.81 2.94
C GLY A 134 14.94 4.72 2.53
N MET A 135 14.32 5.89 2.35
CA MET A 135 12.95 6.03 1.89
C MET A 135 12.87 5.95 0.36
N PRO A 136 11.68 5.68 -0.22
CA PRO A 136 11.48 5.82 -1.65
C PRO A 136 11.96 7.18 -2.17
N ALA A 137 12.46 7.19 -3.40
CA ALA A 137 13.07 8.36 -4.07
C ALA A 137 14.45 8.81 -3.56
N GLU A 138 15.01 8.20 -2.50
CA GLU A 138 16.39 8.46 -2.09
C GLU A 138 17.43 7.75 -2.97
N GLU A 139 18.64 8.29 -3.06
CA GLU A 139 19.73 7.67 -3.83
C GLU A 139 20.47 6.63 -2.97
N LEU A 140 20.68 5.44 -3.55
CA LEU A 140 21.47 4.35 -3.00
C LEU A 140 22.70 4.10 -3.88
N THR A 141 23.88 4.00 -3.25
CA THR A 141 25.12 3.64 -3.93
C THR A 141 25.56 2.23 -3.55
N ILE A 142 25.74 1.37 -4.55
CA ILE A 142 26.32 0.04 -4.45
C ILE A 142 27.74 0.10 -5.00
N THR A 143 28.73 -0.27 -4.19
CA THR A 143 30.16 -0.19 -4.51
C THR A 143 30.75 -1.58 -4.69
N GLY A 144 31.67 -1.72 -5.63
CA GLY A 144 32.35 -2.98 -5.89
C GLY A 144 33.39 -2.88 -7.01
N GLU A 145 33.57 -3.97 -7.74
CA GLU A 145 34.50 -4.07 -8.87
C GLU A 145 33.85 -4.77 -10.07
N ASN A 146 34.32 -4.41 -11.27
CA ASN A 146 33.97 -5.06 -12.54
C ASN A 146 32.47 -5.00 -12.89
N PHE A 147 31.78 -3.92 -12.50
CA PHE A 147 30.38 -3.69 -12.87
C PHE A 147 30.19 -3.26 -14.33
N GLY A 148 31.28 -2.88 -15.02
CA GLY A 148 31.22 -2.31 -16.36
C GLY A 148 30.73 -0.86 -16.35
N ASN A 149 30.40 -0.30 -17.52
CA ASN A 149 29.97 1.11 -17.65
C ASN A 149 28.67 1.27 -18.46
N ASP A 150 27.98 0.16 -18.75
CA ASP A 150 26.78 0.13 -19.58
C ASP A 150 25.56 -0.11 -18.70
N ALA A 151 24.85 0.97 -18.36
CA ALA A 151 23.65 0.91 -17.54
C ALA A 151 22.52 0.07 -18.16
N SER A 152 22.49 -0.10 -19.49
CA SER A 152 21.45 -0.89 -20.16
C SER A 152 21.53 -2.40 -19.88
N LYS A 153 22.65 -2.83 -19.29
CA LYS A 153 22.91 -4.22 -18.89
C LYS A 153 22.69 -4.47 -17.40
N VAL A 154 22.36 -3.44 -16.63
CA VAL A 154 22.24 -3.51 -15.17
C VAL A 154 20.77 -3.44 -14.76
N THR A 155 20.36 -4.38 -13.93
CA THR A 155 19.06 -4.36 -13.25
C THR A 155 19.29 -4.54 -11.76
N VAL A 156 18.66 -3.68 -10.97
CA VAL A 156 18.72 -3.73 -9.50
C VAL A 156 17.31 -3.95 -8.99
N THR A 157 17.07 -5.07 -8.33
CA THR A 157 15.75 -5.49 -7.86
C THR A 157 15.75 -5.56 -6.34
N PHE A 158 14.93 -4.72 -5.72
CA PHE A 158 14.70 -4.76 -4.29
C PHE A 158 13.80 -5.96 -3.94
N LYS A 159 13.97 -6.49 -2.73
CA LYS A 159 13.10 -7.56 -2.22
C LYS A 159 11.63 -7.10 -2.29
N GLY A 160 10.77 -8.03 -2.69
CA GLY A 160 9.40 -7.73 -3.14
C GLY A 160 9.25 -7.76 -4.67
N GLY A 161 10.36 -7.81 -5.40
CA GLY A 161 10.37 -7.93 -6.86
C GLY A 161 10.23 -6.59 -7.59
N VAL A 162 10.61 -5.49 -6.93
CA VAL A 162 10.50 -4.13 -7.48
C VAL A 162 11.83 -3.69 -8.05
N GLU A 163 11.86 -3.31 -9.32
CA GLU A 163 13.05 -2.78 -9.98
C GLU A 163 13.29 -1.31 -9.63
N ALA A 164 14.56 -0.97 -9.39
CA ALA A 164 15.00 0.38 -9.10
C ALA A 164 15.39 1.14 -10.37
N GLU A 165 15.20 2.45 -10.37
CA GLU A 165 15.73 3.32 -11.43
C GLU A 165 17.26 3.41 -11.30
N ILE A 166 17.98 3.11 -12.38
CA ILE A 166 19.43 3.26 -12.46
C ILE A 166 19.77 4.73 -12.74
N VAL A 167 20.45 5.39 -11.79
CA VAL A 167 20.96 6.77 -11.95
C VAL A 167 22.26 6.77 -12.76
N SER A 168 23.19 5.88 -12.41
CA SER A 168 24.47 5.77 -13.13
C SER A 168 25.16 4.44 -12.84
N VAL A 169 25.97 3.98 -13.79
CA VAL A 169 26.83 2.80 -13.63
C VAL A 169 28.26 3.17 -14.03
N SER A 170 29.21 2.78 -13.20
CA SER A 170 30.65 2.80 -13.48
C SER A 170 31.25 1.47 -13.07
N ASN A 171 32.51 1.23 -13.46
CA ASN A 171 33.17 -0.05 -13.17
C ASN A 171 33.24 -0.40 -11.67
N THR A 172 33.07 0.58 -10.78
CA THR A 172 33.16 0.41 -9.32
C THR A 172 31.91 0.84 -8.55
N GLU A 173 30.90 1.43 -9.21
CA GLU A 173 29.71 1.97 -8.54
C GLU A 173 28.46 1.80 -9.40
N ILE A 174 27.37 1.40 -8.77
CA ILE A 174 26.00 1.47 -9.31
C ILE A 174 25.21 2.39 -8.39
N LYS A 175 24.63 3.44 -8.96
CA LYS A 175 23.74 4.36 -8.24
C LYS A 175 22.32 4.14 -8.71
N VAL A 176 21.40 4.00 -7.76
CA VAL A 176 19.98 3.78 -8.02
C VAL A 176 19.11 4.68 -7.16
N ILE A 177 17.86 4.86 -7.57
CA ILE A 177 16.81 5.42 -6.74
C ILE A 177 16.08 4.29 -6.02
N VAL A 178 15.94 4.40 -4.70
CA VAL A 178 15.16 3.46 -3.89
C VAL A 178 13.71 3.48 -4.38
N PRO A 179 13.15 2.35 -4.86
CA PRO A 179 11.81 2.32 -5.42
C PRO A 179 10.72 2.33 -4.34
N ASP A 180 9.51 2.73 -4.72
CA ASP A 180 8.32 2.55 -3.87
C ASP A 180 7.87 1.08 -3.83
N GLY A 181 7.23 0.66 -2.74
CA GLY A 181 6.69 -0.70 -2.58
C GLY A 181 7.73 -1.82 -2.35
N GLY A 182 9.00 -1.49 -2.14
CA GLY A 182 10.00 -2.47 -1.73
C GLY A 182 9.85 -2.89 -0.25
N ILE A 183 10.40 -4.05 0.09
CA ILE A 183 10.40 -4.56 1.48
C ILE A 183 11.83 -4.78 2.00
N THR A 184 12.03 -4.67 3.31
CA THR A 184 13.34 -4.86 3.95
C THR A 184 13.96 -6.23 3.63
N GLY A 185 15.19 -6.22 3.13
CA GLY A 185 16.00 -7.40 2.82
C GLY A 185 17.13 -7.13 1.84
N VAL A 186 17.75 -8.21 1.36
CA VAL A 186 18.84 -8.14 0.36
C VAL A 186 18.33 -7.61 -0.98
N ILE A 187 19.22 -6.94 -1.72
CA ILE A 187 18.95 -6.46 -3.08
C ILE A 187 19.66 -7.40 -4.06
N SER A 188 18.94 -7.80 -5.10
CA SER A 188 19.49 -8.58 -6.20
C SER A 188 19.99 -7.65 -7.29
N VAL A 189 21.24 -7.82 -7.72
CA VAL A 189 21.85 -7.06 -8.81
C VAL A 189 22.20 -8.00 -9.94
N GLN A 190 21.66 -7.75 -11.12
CA GLN A 190 22.00 -8.44 -12.35
C GLN A 190 22.83 -7.51 -13.25
N ILE A 191 23.94 -8.04 -13.77
CA ILE A 191 24.79 -7.37 -14.76
C ILE A 191 25.00 -8.35 -15.92
N ASP A 192 24.29 -8.12 -17.02
CA ASP A 192 24.26 -9.01 -18.18
C ASP A 192 23.86 -10.45 -17.78
N ILE A 193 24.76 -11.43 -17.88
CA ILE A 193 24.55 -12.83 -17.46
C ILE A 193 24.99 -13.14 -16.02
N GLN A 194 25.49 -12.13 -15.29
CA GLN A 194 25.99 -12.28 -13.92
C GLN A 194 24.97 -11.74 -12.93
N SER A 195 24.94 -12.31 -11.72
CA SER A 195 24.11 -11.81 -10.63
C SER A 195 24.80 -11.97 -9.28
N PHE A 196 24.56 -11.04 -8.36
CA PHE A 196 24.96 -11.13 -6.96
C PHE A 196 23.91 -10.50 -6.05
N GLU A 197 23.99 -10.81 -4.76
CA GLU A 197 23.16 -10.22 -3.71
C GLU A 197 24.00 -9.26 -2.85
N THR A 198 23.41 -8.17 -2.40
CA THR A 198 24.05 -7.19 -1.50
C THR A 198 23.82 -7.54 -0.03
N ASP A 199 24.29 -6.67 0.89
CA ASP A 199 23.79 -6.62 2.26
C ASP A 199 22.29 -6.28 2.29
N SER A 200 21.64 -6.51 3.44
CA SER A 200 20.23 -6.15 3.62
C SER A 200 20.06 -4.63 3.61
N PHE A 201 19.23 -4.13 2.69
CA PHE A 201 18.72 -2.77 2.73
C PHE A 201 17.45 -2.73 3.58
N ALA A 202 17.41 -1.82 4.56
CA ALA A 202 16.23 -1.61 5.36
C ALA A 202 15.38 -0.50 4.74
N TYR A 203 14.18 -0.85 4.29
CA TYR A 203 13.13 0.14 4.26
C TYR A 203 12.87 0.50 5.74
N PRO A 204 13.12 1.74 6.18
CA PRO A 204 12.52 2.16 7.43
C PRO A 204 11.02 1.87 7.27
N LEU A 205 10.42 1.18 8.24
CA LEU A 205 8.97 1.03 8.28
C LEU A 205 8.39 2.41 7.97
N VAL A 206 7.62 2.53 6.88
CA VAL A 206 6.98 3.77 6.45
C VAL A 206 5.88 4.05 7.47
N GLY A 207 6.29 4.50 8.64
CA GLY A 207 5.43 4.48 9.79
C GLY A 207 4.78 3.11 10.05
N LEU A 208 3.73 3.13 10.85
CA LEU A 208 2.70 2.11 10.81
C LEU A 208 1.75 2.44 9.65
N ASP A 209 1.30 1.43 8.91
CA ASP A 209 0.29 1.60 7.88
C ASP A 209 -0.59 0.35 7.81
N PHE A 210 -1.81 0.45 8.32
CA PHE A 210 -2.79 -0.61 8.39
C PHE A 210 -4.07 -0.17 7.70
N MET A 211 -4.42 -0.90 6.64
CA MET A 211 -5.63 -0.74 5.83
C MET A 211 -6.40 -2.06 5.84
N PHE A 212 -7.73 -2.03 5.80
CA PHE A 212 -8.56 -3.23 5.96
C PHE A 212 -9.34 -3.59 4.68
N ASP A 213 -8.67 -3.45 3.53
CA ASP A 213 -9.26 -3.59 2.20
C ASP A 213 -9.53 -5.06 1.80
N VAL A 214 -8.88 -6.01 2.46
CA VAL A 214 -9.02 -7.44 2.18
C VAL A 214 -9.99 -8.08 3.17
N ALA A 215 -11.14 -8.52 2.67
CA ALA A 215 -12.15 -9.16 3.50
C ALA A 215 -11.60 -10.40 4.24
N GLY A 216 -11.83 -10.44 5.55
CA GLY A 216 -11.32 -11.49 6.44
C GLY A 216 -9.87 -11.30 6.92
N ASP A 217 -9.13 -10.32 6.41
CA ASP A 217 -7.78 -9.99 6.88
C ASP A 217 -7.83 -8.80 7.85
N ASN A 218 -7.46 -9.04 9.11
CA ASN A 218 -7.47 -8.02 10.15
C ASN A 218 -6.11 -7.37 10.36
N GLU A 219 -5.10 -7.68 9.54
CA GLU A 219 -3.74 -7.13 9.67
C GLU A 219 -3.15 -7.34 11.08
N GLY A 220 -3.52 -8.46 11.72
CA GLY A 220 -3.10 -8.78 13.09
C GLY A 220 -3.84 -8.05 14.21
N TRP A 221 -4.83 -7.21 13.90
CA TRP A 221 -5.63 -6.52 14.92
C TRP A 221 -6.72 -7.41 15.52
N LEU A 222 -6.69 -7.54 16.84
CA LEU A 222 -7.62 -8.34 17.62
C LEU A 222 -8.48 -7.46 18.52
N THR A 223 -9.63 -8.00 18.91
CA THR A 223 -10.48 -7.40 19.94
C THR A 223 -10.41 -8.17 21.26
N THR A 224 -10.89 -7.56 22.34
CA THR A 224 -10.83 -8.10 23.71
C THR A 224 -12.18 -7.97 24.40
N HIS A 225 -12.38 -8.63 25.55
CA HIS A 225 -13.63 -8.56 26.34
C HIS A 225 -14.85 -9.17 25.64
N ASN A 226 -14.67 -10.35 25.04
CA ASN A 226 -15.72 -11.14 24.37
C ASN A 226 -16.41 -10.46 23.18
N SER A 227 -15.92 -9.32 22.72
CA SER A 227 -16.32 -8.76 21.45
C SER A 227 -15.86 -9.63 20.28
N THR A 228 -16.45 -9.38 19.12
CA THR A 228 -16.14 -10.04 17.86
C THR A 228 -15.71 -9.03 16.82
N THR A 229 -14.86 -9.44 15.88
CA THR A 229 -14.46 -8.62 14.73
C THR A 229 -14.81 -9.28 13.41
N GLU A 230 -15.19 -8.47 12.43
CA GLU A 230 -15.36 -8.88 11.03
C GLU A 230 -14.73 -7.81 10.13
N VAL A 231 -13.85 -8.22 9.23
CA VAL A 231 -13.31 -7.31 8.22
C VAL A 231 -14.22 -7.36 7.01
N SER A 232 -14.93 -6.26 6.75
CA SER A 232 -15.83 -6.13 5.60
C SER A 232 -15.96 -4.66 5.18
N ASN A 233 -16.20 -4.44 3.89
CA ASN A 233 -16.37 -3.12 3.28
C ASN A 233 -15.17 -2.15 3.44
N GLY A 234 -13.95 -2.67 3.60
CA GLY A 234 -12.76 -1.84 3.81
C GLY A 234 -12.53 -1.43 5.26
N ASN A 235 -13.26 -2.03 6.21
CA ASN A 235 -13.21 -1.69 7.62
C ASN A 235 -13.07 -2.95 8.48
N ILE A 236 -12.46 -2.81 9.66
CA ILE A 236 -12.68 -3.75 10.75
C ILE A 236 -13.90 -3.32 11.53
N ASN A 237 -14.95 -4.13 11.52
CA ASN A 237 -16.16 -3.94 12.30
C ASN A 237 -16.07 -4.73 13.60
N VAL A 238 -16.10 -4.03 14.74
CA VAL A 238 -16.05 -4.60 16.09
C VAL A 238 -17.45 -4.56 16.70
N THR A 239 -17.96 -5.71 17.12
CA THR A 239 -19.26 -5.84 17.82
C THR A 239 -19.03 -6.08 19.30
N PHE A 240 -19.70 -5.33 20.16
CA PHE A 240 -19.60 -5.46 21.62
C PHE A 240 -20.25 -6.73 22.15
N ASP A 241 -19.78 -7.19 23.31
CA ASP A 241 -20.54 -8.12 24.14
C ASP A 241 -21.75 -7.39 24.76
N MET A 242 -22.92 -7.64 24.19
CA MET A 242 -24.17 -7.01 24.58
C MET A 242 -24.72 -7.52 25.92
N SER A 243 -24.09 -8.52 26.55
CA SER A 243 -24.49 -9.01 27.88
C SER A 243 -24.05 -8.08 29.02
N ALA A 244 -23.07 -7.20 28.77
CA ALA A 244 -22.57 -6.25 29.75
C ALA A 244 -23.32 -4.91 29.71
N SER A 245 -23.56 -4.31 30.88
CA SER A 245 -24.12 -2.95 31.01
C SER A 245 -23.07 -1.85 30.86
N ASN A 246 -21.80 -2.17 31.13
CA ASN A 246 -20.66 -1.32 30.87
C ASN A 246 -19.80 -2.00 29.80
N ARG A 247 -20.04 -1.66 28.53
CA ARG A 247 -19.44 -2.39 27.41
C ARG A 247 -18.02 -1.90 27.15
N ARG A 248 -17.19 -2.82 26.67
CA ARG A 248 -15.79 -2.59 26.35
C ARG A 248 -15.38 -3.53 25.23
N ALA A 249 -14.60 -3.02 24.29
CA ALA A 249 -13.95 -3.83 23.29
C ALA A 249 -12.66 -3.13 22.89
N ASP A 250 -11.56 -3.44 23.55
CA ASP A 250 -10.28 -2.85 23.18
C ASP A 250 -9.80 -3.44 21.87
N PHE A 251 -9.14 -2.61 21.06
CA PHE A 251 -8.56 -2.95 19.79
C PHE A 251 -7.05 -3.01 19.90
N LYS A 252 -6.46 -4.18 19.72
CA LYS A 252 -5.05 -4.45 20.04
C LYS A 252 -4.37 -5.15 18.88
N LEU A 253 -3.18 -4.67 18.51
CA LEU A 253 -2.33 -5.35 17.55
C LEU A 253 -1.66 -6.57 18.20
N ASP A 254 -1.86 -7.75 17.62
CA ASP A 254 -1.17 -8.97 18.02
C ASP A 254 0.29 -8.93 17.56
N GLY A 255 1.21 -9.43 18.39
CA GLY A 255 2.66 -9.34 18.11
C GLY A 255 3.30 -7.97 18.34
N GLY A 256 2.50 -6.90 18.50
CA GLY A 256 3.02 -5.55 18.74
C GLY A 256 3.47 -4.83 17.46
N ALA A 257 4.17 -3.72 17.61
CA ALA A 257 4.63 -2.88 16.51
C ALA A 257 6.05 -2.37 16.75
N LYS A 258 6.73 -1.93 15.68
CA LYS A 258 7.96 -1.15 15.78
C LYS A 258 7.70 0.23 15.20
N VAL A 259 8.03 1.28 15.95
CA VAL A 259 7.74 2.67 15.55
C VAL A 259 9.03 3.47 15.40
N ASN A 260 9.12 4.28 14.35
CA ASN A 260 10.20 5.23 14.14
C ASN A 260 9.67 6.65 14.43
N VAL A 261 9.88 7.13 15.65
CA VAL A 261 9.33 8.44 16.08
C VAL A 261 10.09 9.60 15.46
N GLY A 262 11.36 9.41 15.08
CA GLY A 262 12.15 10.43 14.39
C GLY A 262 11.62 10.77 13.01
N GLY A 263 11.17 9.77 12.26
CA GLY A 263 10.63 9.91 10.91
C GLY A 263 9.11 10.05 10.86
N PHE A 264 8.36 9.32 11.70
CA PHE A 264 6.90 9.27 11.68
C PHE A 264 6.29 9.51 13.08
N PRO A 265 6.43 10.72 13.64
CA PRO A 265 6.02 11.01 15.01
C PRO A 265 4.50 11.03 15.22
N ILE A 266 3.69 11.16 14.17
CA ILE A 266 2.24 11.31 14.30
C ILE A 266 1.56 9.98 14.03
N LEU A 267 0.98 9.33 15.03
CA LEU A 267 0.12 8.15 14.85
C LEU A 267 -1.34 8.60 14.76
N ALA A 268 -2.08 8.15 13.77
CA ALA A 268 -3.51 8.44 13.63
C ALA A 268 -4.33 7.17 13.34
N ILE A 269 -5.59 7.23 13.75
CA ILE A 269 -6.59 6.19 13.54
C ILE A 269 -7.90 6.83 13.09
N LYS A 270 -8.48 6.29 12.02
CA LYS A 270 -9.82 6.66 11.56
C LYS A 270 -10.83 5.62 12.01
N LEU A 271 -11.83 6.03 12.80
CA LEU A 271 -12.87 5.17 13.33
C LEU A 271 -14.16 5.94 13.61
N ASN A 272 -15.31 5.26 13.55
CA ASN A 272 -16.56 5.78 14.15
C ASN A 272 -16.57 5.45 15.65
N LYS A 273 -15.83 6.24 16.43
CA LYS A 273 -15.77 6.08 17.88
C LYS A 273 -17.21 6.13 18.46
N PRO A 274 -17.57 5.24 19.40
CA PRO A 274 -18.88 5.31 20.07
C PRO A 274 -19.09 6.63 20.82
N GLN A 275 -20.33 7.11 20.83
CA GLN A 275 -20.74 8.40 21.40
C GLN A 275 -20.39 8.54 22.89
N SER A 276 -20.47 7.44 23.65
CA SER A 276 -20.11 7.43 25.07
C SER A 276 -18.82 6.65 25.33
N GLY A 277 -18.15 6.97 26.45
CA GLY A 277 -17.03 6.19 26.97
C GLY A 277 -15.64 6.66 26.53
N ASN A 278 -14.64 6.00 27.11
CA ASN A 278 -13.25 6.35 27.06
C ASN A 278 -12.55 5.73 25.85
N PHE A 279 -11.71 6.53 25.18
CA PHE A 279 -10.82 6.08 24.12
C PHE A 279 -9.36 6.41 24.47
N ILE A 280 -8.50 5.39 24.55
CA ILE A 280 -7.16 5.52 25.14
C ILE A 280 -6.13 4.79 24.30
N LEU A 281 -5.09 5.48 23.84
CA LEU A 281 -3.88 4.83 23.31
C LEU A 281 -3.03 4.30 24.47
N ASP A 282 -2.78 3.00 24.47
CA ASP A 282 -2.02 2.26 25.48
C ASP A 282 -0.89 1.44 24.86
N THR A 283 0.28 1.51 25.49
CA THR A 283 1.48 0.78 25.04
C THR A 283 2.15 0.06 26.20
N ASN A 284 3.20 -0.72 25.91
CA ASN A 284 4.10 -1.27 26.93
C ASN A 284 4.87 -0.21 27.75
N PHE A 285 4.91 1.05 27.28
CA PHE A 285 5.45 2.19 28.03
C PHE A 285 4.38 2.91 28.88
N GLY A 286 3.15 2.42 28.87
CA GLY A 286 1.99 2.99 29.56
C GLY A 286 1.04 3.73 28.63
N SER A 287 -0.04 4.27 29.19
CA SER A 287 -1.03 5.05 28.44
C SER A 287 -0.45 6.39 28.00
N TYR A 288 -0.72 6.79 26.77
CA TYR A 288 -0.30 8.09 26.24
C TYR A 288 -0.81 9.24 27.15
N LYS A 289 0.09 10.15 27.55
CA LYS A 289 -0.16 11.25 28.51
C LYS A 289 -0.83 10.84 29.85
N ASN A 290 -0.85 9.54 30.19
CA ASN A 290 -1.44 8.99 31.43
C ASN A 290 -2.91 9.42 31.70
N GLY A 291 -3.72 9.55 30.65
CA GLY A 291 -5.12 9.99 30.75
C GLY A 291 -6.09 9.16 29.91
N SER A 292 -7.39 9.44 30.06
CA SER A 292 -8.44 8.96 29.16
C SER A 292 -8.71 9.99 28.06
N ASN A 293 -9.24 9.55 26.91
CA ASN A 293 -9.52 10.44 25.77
C ASN A 293 -8.28 11.24 25.37
N ASN A 294 -7.17 10.52 25.27
CA ASN A 294 -5.81 11.07 25.33
C ASN A 294 -5.21 11.39 23.95
N TRP A 295 -6.03 11.58 22.92
CA TRP A 295 -5.54 12.04 21.62
C TRP A 295 -5.05 13.51 21.70
N GLU A 296 -4.20 13.92 20.75
CA GLU A 296 -3.82 15.33 20.59
C GLU A 296 -4.92 16.17 19.96
N GLY A 297 -5.56 15.61 18.92
CA GLY A 297 -6.62 16.28 18.19
C GLY A 297 -7.42 15.31 17.35
N ILE A 298 -8.45 15.83 16.71
CA ILE A 298 -9.36 15.10 15.84
C ILE A 298 -9.45 15.87 14.51
N ILE A 299 -9.35 15.17 13.40
CA ILE A 299 -9.53 15.68 12.04
C ILE A 299 -10.81 15.08 11.46
N ASN A 300 -11.60 15.88 10.74
CA ASN A 300 -12.84 15.47 10.06
C ASN A 300 -13.93 14.82 10.94
N GLY A 301 -13.79 14.86 12.27
CA GLY A 301 -14.72 14.28 13.24
C GLY A 301 -14.48 12.82 13.59
N ASP A 302 -13.69 12.08 12.80
CA ASP A 302 -13.50 10.63 12.92
C ASP A 302 -12.03 10.17 12.89
N ILE A 303 -11.07 11.09 12.75
CA ILE A 303 -9.64 10.78 12.69
C ILE A 303 -8.94 11.31 13.94
N TYR A 304 -8.52 10.42 14.82
CA TYR A 304 -7.87 10.76 16.09
C TYR A 304 -6.37 10.57 15.94
N TYR A 305 -5.57 11.58 16.33
CA TYR A 305 -4.11 11.51 16.19
C TYR A 305 -3.37 11.77 17.50
N TYR A 306 -2.15 11.26 17.55
CA TYR A 306 -1.25 11.25 18.70
C TYR A 306 0.13 11.68 18.24
N ASP A 307 0.77 12.59 18.97
CA ASP A 307 2.17 12.94 18.74
C ASP A 307 3.05 12.10 19.67
N LEU A 308 3.63 11.02 19.11
CA LEU A 308 4.42 10.02 19.82
C LEU A 308 5.69 10.59 20.48
N ARG A 309 6.04 11.87 20.25
CA ARG A 309 7.10 12.57 20.97
C ARG A 309 6.71 12.95 22.40
N ASN A 310 5.43 12.87 22.74
CA ASN A 310 4.92 13.10 24.10
C ASN A 310 5.19 11.91 25.05
N THR A 311 4.80 12.08 26.31
CA THR A 311 5.04 11.09 27.36
C THR A 311 4.06 9.93 27.36
N PHE A 312 4.55 8.75 27.75
CA PHE A 312 3.78 7.54 28.01
C PHE A 312 3.86 7.16 29.50
N GLY A 313 2.73 6.77 30.07
CA GLY A 313 2.61 6.58 31.51
C GLY A 313 3.03 7.82 32.28
N SER A 314 3.65 7.66 33.45
CA SER A 314 4.03 8.80 34.29
C SER A 314 5.14 9.69 33.72
N SER A 315 6.04 9.14 32.88
CA SER A 315 7.27 9.85 32.49
C SER A 315 8.05 9.23 31.32
N ASN A 316 7.61 8.14 30.70
CA ASN A 316 8.39 7.50 29.64
C ASN A 316 8.36 8.35 28.37
N THR A 317 9.46 8.36 27.62
CA THR A 317 9.59 9.02 26.31
C THR A 317 10.21 8.03 25.34
N LEU A 318 9.93 8.20 24.04
CA LEU A 318 10.41 7.31 22.99
C LEU A 318 11.69 7.87 22.35
N SER A 319 12.52 7.01 21.76
CA SER A 319 13.72 7.46 21.05
C SER A 319 13.35 8.19 19.76
N LEU A 320 14.03 9.32 19.49
CA LEU A 320 13.88 10.07 18.23
C LEU A 320 14.89 9.65 17.17
N THR A 321 15.87 8.81 17.53
CA THR A 321 16.97 8.40 16.64
C THR A 321 16.94 6.91 16.35
N ASP A 322 16.39 6.11 17.27
CA ASP A 322 16.29 4.67 17.14
C ASP A 322 14.82 4.26 17.10
N ASP A 323 14.54 3.21 16.34
CA ASP A 323 13.22 2.58 16.37
C ASP A 323 12.89 2.08 17.78
N THR A 324 11.63 2.26 18.19
CA THR A 324 11.11 1.77 19.47
C THR A 324 10.16 0.60 19.26
N GLU A 325 10.34 -0.48 20.02
CA GLU A 325 9.46 -1.64 19.97
C GLU A 325 8.29 -1.50 20.96
N PHE A 326 7.08 -1.48 20.41
CA PHE A 326 5.83 -1.61 21.13
C PHE A 326 5.39 -3.06 21.22
N THR A 327 5.76 -3.76 22.28
CA THR A 327 5.24 -5.12 22.54
C THR A 327 3.74 -5.12 22.90
N THR A 328 3.16 -3.94 23.14
CA THR A 328 1.73 -3.70 23.18
C THR A 328 1.47 -2.40 22.45
N LEU A 329 0.57 -2.45 21.46
CA LEU A 329 -0.06 -1.30 20.84
C LEU A 329 -1.57 -1.55 20.88
N GLN A 330 -2.29 -0.72 21.63
CA GLN A 330 -3.70 -0.95 21.91
C GLN A 330 -4.46 0.35 22.00
N PHE A 331 -5.62 0.39 21.38
CA PHE A 331 -6.64 1.38 21.63
C PHE A 331 -7.69 0.77 22.57
N LYS A 332 -7.81 1.30 23.78
CA LYS A 332 -8.88 0.90 24.72
C LYS A 332 -10.14 1.67 24.37
N ILE A 333 -11.22 0.95 24.08
CA ILE A 333 -12.57 1.51 23.87
C ILE A 333 -13.43 0.95 25.00
N ALA A 334 -13.63 1.75 26.04
CA ALA A 334 -14.18 1.30 27.31
C ALA A 334 -15.29 2.24 27.82
N ASP A 335 -16.02 1.75 28.81
CA ASP A 335 -17.06 2.50 29.51
C ASP A 335 -18.23 2.96 28.63
N ILE A 336 -18.60 2.12 27.66
CA ILE A 336 -19.70 2.39 26.74
C ILE A 336 -21.02 2.02 27.43
N ILE A 337 -21.86 3.02 27.69
CA ILE A 337 -23.13 2.87 28.42
C ILE A 337 -24.38 3.14 27.55
N THR A 338 -24.15 3.40 26.27
CA THR A 338 -25.16 3.65 25.23
C THR A 338 -25.71 2.36 24.63
N ALA A 339 -26.72 2.49 23.77
CA ALA A 339 -27.31 1.36 23.05
C ALA A 339 -26.44 0.83 21.90
N GLU A 340 -25.37 1.54 21.53
CA GLU A 340 -24.46 1.22 20.42
C GLU A 340 -23.95 -0.22 20.48
N THR A 341 -23.95 -0.91 19.35
CA THR A 341 -23.62 -2.34 19.26
C THR A 341 -22.17 -2.60 18.91
N GLY A 342 -21.42 -1.57 18.51
CA GLY A 342 -20.05 -1.72 18.05
C GLY A 342 -19.44 -0.41 17.57
N TYR A 343 -18.28 -0.54 16.93
CA TYR A 343 -17.60 0.49 16.17
C TYR A 343 -16.86 -0.17 14.99
N SER A 344 -16.33 0.63 14.09
CA SER A 344 -15.57 0.25 12.92
C SER A 344 -14.31 1.11 12.82
N VAL A 345 -13.21 0.49 12.37
CA VAL A 345 -11.94 1.16 12.11
C VAL A 345 -11.66 1.07 10.62
N ASP A 346 -11.34 2.20 10.00
CA ASP A 346 -11.06 2.31 8.57
C ASP A 346 -9.58 2.06 8.31
N TRP A 347 -8.71 2.72 9.07
CA TRP A 347 -7.26 2.60 8.95
C TRP A 347 -6.54 3.10 10.19
N ILE A 348 -5.30 2.64 10.36
CA ILE A 348 -4.36 3.12 11.37
C ILE A 348 -3.04 3.39 10.68
N ARG A 349 -2.55 4.63 10.73
CA ARG A 349 -1.34 5.02 10.02
C ARG A 349 -0.51 6.00 10.83
N SER A 350 0.82 6.02 10.66
CA SER A 350 1.65 7.12 11.15
C SER A 350 2.25 7.97 10.04
N PHE A 351 2.47 9.24 10.32
CA PHE A 351 2.79 10.30 9.39
C PHE A 351 4.02 11.09 9.85
N GLU A 352 4.73 11.67 8.88
CA GLU A 352 5.93 12.49 9.11
C GLU A 352 5.64 13.78 9.88
N SER A 353 4.41 14.30 9.74
CA SER A 353 3.96 15.52 10.39
C SER A 353 2.44 15.58 10.45
N ILE A 354 1.92 16.55 11.20
CA ILE A 354 0.49 16.87 11.21
C ILE A 354 0.06 17.39 9.83
N ASP A 355 0.93 18.12 9.11
CA ASP A 355 0.64 18.61 7.76
C ASP A 355 0.49 17.45 6.76
N ALA A 356 1.35 16.43 6.84
CA ALA A 356 1.24 15.22 6.02
C ALA A 356 -0.04 14.42 6.32
N LEU A 357 -0.44 14.35 7.59
CA LEU A 357 -1.74 13.79 7.98
C LEU A 357 -2.89 14.61 7.40
N ASN A 358 -2.82 15.95 7.50
CA ASN A 358 -3.83 16.82 6.90
C ASN A 358 -3.92 16.61 5.39
N GLU A 359 -2.81 16.60 4.66
CA GLU A 359 -2.77 16.35 3.21
C GLU A 359 -3.37 14.98 2.83
N TYR A 360 -3.02 13.93 3.59
CA TYR A 360 -3.60 12.60 3.39
C TYR A 360 -5.11 12.55 3.66
N THR A 361 -5.59 13.38 4.57
CA THR A 361 -6.98 13.40 5.04
C THR A 361 -7.76 14.58 4.50
N GLU A 362 -7.17 15.36 3.57
CA GLU A 362 -7.82 16.48 2.91
C GLU A 362 -9.10 15.94 2.31
N LEU A 363 -10.22 16.47 2.84
CA LEU A 363 -11.51 16.19 2.25
C LEU A 363 -11.41 16.61 0.77
N PRO A 364 -11.76 15.73 -0.18
CA PRO A 364 -11.68 16.07 -1.59
C PRO A 364 -12.35 17.41 -1.86
N ASN A 365 -11.77 18.24 -2.73
CA ASN A 365 -12.17 19.63 -2.89
C ASN A 365 -13.72 19.81 -2.94
N GLY A 366 -14.26 20.55 -1.96
CA GLY A 366 -15.68 20.80 -1.74
C GLY A 366 -16.48 19.69 -1.02
N LYS A 367 -15.82 18.68 -0.43
CA LYS A 367 -16.39 17.82 0.60
C LYS A 367 -16.24 18.51 1.96
N PHE A 368 -17.34 18.59 2.72
CA PHE A 368 -17.41 19.15 4.06
C PHE A 368 -17.79 18.06 5.06
N SER A 369 -17.20 18.09 6.25
CA SER A 369 -17.55 17.25 7.39
C SER A 369 -17.28 18.03 8.67
N PHE A 370 -18.33 18.48 9.34
CA PHE A 370 -18.27 19.18 10.62
C PHE A 370 -18.98 18.35 11.68
N HIS A 371 -18.22 17.93 12.68
CA HIS A 371 -18.71 17.30 13.91
C HIS A 371 -18.27 18.17 15.07
N PHE A 372 -19.21 18.50 15.96
CA PHE A 372 -18.96 19.49 17.02
C PHE A 372 -18.25 18.90 18.25
N ASP A 373 -17.78 17.66 18.15
CA ASP A 373 -16.90 16.97 19.11
C ASP A 373 -15.41 17.31 18.90
N ALA A 374 -15.07 17.94 17.77
CA ALA A 374 -13.73 17.98 17.19
C ALA A 374 -13.47 19.31 16.45
N ILE A 375 -13.38 20.43 17.16
CA ILE A 375 -13.29 21.76 16.49
C ILE A 375 -11.88 22.35 16.59
N PRO A 376 -11.17 22.55 15.46
CA PRO A 376 -10.04 23.49 15.38
C PRO A 376 -10.51 24.94 15.56
N GLU A 377 -9.71 25.78 16.21
CA GLU A 377 -10.05 27.17 16.59
C GLU A 377 -10.38 28.13 15.41
N SER A 378 -10.23 27.71 14.15
CA SER A 378 -10.21 28.61 12.98
C SER A 378 -11.48 28.63 12.11
N ASP A 379 -12.38 27.66 12.18
CA ASP A 379 -13.59 27.61 11.32
C ASP A 379 -14.85 27.46 12.16
N TYR A 380 -15.72 28.46 12.11
CA TYR A 380 -16.86 28.53 13.03
C TYR A 380 -18.18 28.79 12.31
N TRP A 381 -19.16 27.93 12.62
CA TRP A 381 -20.56 28.21 12.43
C TRP A 381 -21.03 29.19 13.51
N VAL A 382 -21.56 30.33 13.10
CA VAL A 382 -21.93 31.42 14.00
C VAL A 382 -23.41 31.73 13.88
N ALA A 383 -24.09 31.80 15.02
CA ALA A 383 -25.48 32.20 15.09
C ALA A 383 -25.64 33.71 14.85
N ASN A 384 -26.68 34.08 14.13
CA ASN A 384 -27.05 35.47 13.81
C ASN A 384 -28.37 35.85 14.53
N TYR A 385 -28.84 37.09 14.33
CA TYR A 385 -30.08 37.61 14.96
C TYR A 385 -29.99 37.71 16.50
N ASN A 386 -28.83 38.15 17.01
CA ASN A 386 -28.51 38.25 18.44
C ASN A 386 -28.63 36.94 19.23
N ALA A 387 -28.77 35.81 18.54
CA ALA A 387 -28.67 34.50 19.15
C ALA A 387 -27.23 34.23 19.60
N SER A 388 -27.08 33.41 20.63
CA SER A 388 -25.78 32.92 21.08
C SER A 388 -25.57 31.49 20.59
N ASN A 389 -24.32 31.09 20.37
CA ASN A 389 -23.96 29.71 20.14
C ASN A 389 -22.76 29.30 20.99
N VAL A 390 -22.77 28.06 21.46
CA VAL A 390 -21.68 27.44 22.20
C VAL A 390 -21.53 26.00 21.73
N VAL A 391 -20.31 25.51 21.68
CA VAL A 391 -20.04 24.10 21.42
C VAL A 391 -19.87 23.42 22.78
N GLU A 392 -20.74 22.47 23.09
CA GLU A 392 -20.76 21.75 24.36
C GLU A 392 -21.38 20.36 24.13
N ASP A 393 -20.88 19.34 24.82
CA ASP A 393 -21.36 17.96 24.73
C ASP A 393 -21.40 17.41 23.29
N GLY A 394 -20.42 17.81 22.46
CA GLY A 394 -20.35 17.35 21.08
C GLY A 394 -21.36 17.99 20.12
N LYS A 395 -22.01 19.08 20.55
CA LYS A 395 -23.04 19.75 19.74
C LYS A 395 -22.80 21.24 19.64
N LEU A 396 -23.16 21.84 18.50
CA LEU A 396 -23.34 23.28 18.42
C LEU A 396 -24.71 23.63 18.99
N LYS A 397 -24.74 24.13 20.21
CA LYS A 397 -25.96 24.60 20.88
C LYS A 397 -26.17 26.06 20.56
N VAL A 398 -27.28 26.38 19.89
CA VAL A 398 -27.71 27.75 19.59
C VAL A 398 -28.89 28.11 20.47
N THR A 399 -28.81 29.25 21.16
CA THR A 399 -29.89 29.81 21.98
C THR A 399 -30.46 31.04 21.30
N PHE A 400 -31.78 31.08 21.12
CA PHE A 400 -32.46 32.24 20.54
C PHE A 400 -32.31 33.49 21.43
N ASP A 401 -32.36 34.68 20.83
CA ASP A 401 -32.40 35.93 21.57
C ASP A 401 -33.65 35.97 22.48
N PRO A 402 -33.51 36.15 23.81
CA PRO A 402 -34.64 36.23 24.72
C PRO A 402 -35.68 37.30 24.36
N ALA A 403 -35.28 38.36 23.62
CA ALA A 403 -36.22 39.37 23.11
C ALA A 403 -37.27 38.80 22.15
N GLN A 404 -37.05 37.60 21.60
CA GLN A 404 -37.98 36.93 20.69
C GLN A 404 -39.02 36.07 21.43
N PHE A 405 -38.88 35.83 22.75
CA PHE A 405 -39.75 34.90 23.49
C PHE A 405 -41.16 35.43 23.74
N ASP A 406 -41.35 36.75 23.71
CA ASP A 406 -42.66 37.40 23.79
C ASP A 406 -43.32 37.58 22.41
N THR A 407 -42.75 36.98 21.35
CA THR A 407 -43.25 37.09 19.98
C THR A 407 -43.75 35.75 19.43
N ASP A 408 -44.59 35.79 18.40
CA ASP A 408 -45.14 34.59 17.76
C ASP A 408 -44.14 33.87 16.84
N LYS A 409 -42.88 34.35 16.72
CA LYS A 409 -41.88 33.81 15.79
C LYS A 409 -40.46 33.95 16.31
N ARG A 410 -39.65 32.90 16.13
CA ARG A 410 -38.23 32.91 16.48
C ARG A 410 -37.34 32.66 15.28
N ARG A 411 -36.11 33.19 15.34
CA ARG A 411 -35.09 33.12 14.30
C ARG A 411 -33.70 33.16 14.90
N ALA A 412 -32.84 32.27 14.42
CA ALA A 412 -31.40 32.37 14.56
C ALA A 412 -30.76 31.71 13.34
N ASP A 413 -30.33 32.51 12.38
CA ASP A 413 -29.65 31.97 11.19
C ASP A 413 -28.24 31.51 11.57
N LEU A 414 -27.72 30.53 10.83
CA LEU A 414 -26.38 30.00 11.02
C LEU A 414 -25.51 30.31 9.80
N ASN A 415 -24.45 31.09 10.02
CA ASN A 415 -23.51 31.49 8.98
C ASN A 415 -22.22 30.68 9.09
N PHE A 416 -21.64 30.31 7.95
CA PHE A 416 -20.29 29.76 7.90
C PHE A 416 -19.25 30.89 7.87
N VAL A 417 -18.25 30.82 8.75
CA VAL A 417 -17.15 31.80 8.83
C VAL A 417 -15.80 31.08 8.80
N GLU A 418 -14.98 31.43 7.83
CA GLU A 418 -13.61 30.94 7.63
C GLU A 418 -12.63 31.91 8.33
N GLY A 419 -11.72 31.42 9.18
CA GLY A 419 -10.63 32.21 9.78
C GLY A 419 -10.90 32.89 11.14
N GLY A 420 -11.98 32.54 11.85
CA GLY A 420 -12.05 32.66 13.32
C GLY A 420 -12.05 34.02 14.04
N ILE A 421 -12.35 35.19 13.45
CA ILE A 421 -12.48 36.47 14.22
C ILE A 421 -13.61 37.40 13.72
N PHE A 422 -14.41 37.97 14.65
CA PHE A 422 -15.30 39.12 14.42
C PHE A 422 -14.86 40.34 15.26
N PRO A 423 -14.75 41.56 14.68
CA PRO A 423 -15.87 42.51 14.76
C PRO A 423 -16.05 43.36 13.50
N GLY A 424 -17.22 43.28 12.85
CA GLY A 424 -17.61 44.24 11.80
C GLY A 424 -18.64 43.69 10.81
N THR A 425 -19.65 44.48 10.47
CA THR A 425 -20.82 44.06 9.68
C THR A 425 -20.44 43.32 8.39
N SER A 426 -20.80 42.03 8.34
CA SER A 426 -20.80 41.07 7.20
C SER A 426 -19.61 40.09 7.16
N PRO A 427 -19.73 38.87 7.73
CA PRO A 427 -18.80 37.79 7.45
C PRO A 427 -19.27 36.97 6.24
N ASN A 428 -18.51 37.01 5.15
CA ASN A 428 -18.68 36.15 3.98
C ASN A 428 -17.48 35.20 3.89
N GLY A 429 -17.58 34.01 4.48
CA GLY A 429 -16.64 32.91 4.20
C GLY A 429 -16.89 32.33 2.80
N LYS A 430 -15.84 31.86 2.12
CA LYS A 430 -15.99 31.23 0.80
C LYS A 430 -16.31 29.75 1.01
N TRP A 431 -17.49 29.32 0.59
CA TRP A 431 -17.84 27.89 0.54
C TRP A 431 -17.56 27.35 -0.86
N HIS A 432 -16.82 26.25 -1.00
CA HIS A 432 -16.58 25.63 -2.31
C HIS A 432 -17.66 24.57 -2.63
N TYR A 433 -18.55 24.86 -3.58
CA TYR A 433 -19.43 23.83 -4.15
C TYR A 433 -18.62 22.80 -4.91
N SER A 434 -18.91 21.51 -4.71
CA SER A 434 -18.40 20.42 -5.53
C SER A 434 -19.52 19.67 -6.25
N THR A 435 -19.36 19.45 -7.56
CA THR A 435 -20.24 18.55 -8.31
C THR A 435 -20.09 17.10 -7.90
N GLU A 436 -18.98 16.75 -7.23
CA GLU A 436 -18.73 15.39 -6.74
C GLU A 436 -19.43 15.11 -5.40
N TYR A 437 -19.66 16.15 -4.59
CA TYR A 437 -20.34 16.10 -3.29
C TYR A 437 -21.55 17.06 -3.26
N PRO A 438 -22.55 16.87 -4.13
CA PRO A 438 -23.62 17.84 -4.31
C PRO A 438 -24.66 17.81 -3.18
N ILE A 439 -24.70 16.75 -2.36
CA ILE A 439 -25.72 16.58 -1.32
C ILE A 439 -25.18 17.15 0.00
N LEU A 440 -25.74 18.25 0.48
CA LEU A 440 -25.41 18.80 1.79
C LEU A 440 -26.47 18.38 2.81
N ALA A 441 -26.08 17.88 3.97
CA ALA A 441 -27.01 17.53 5.04
C ALA A 441 -26.61 18.09 6.41
N ILE A 442 -27.61 18.23 7.27
CA ILE A 442 -27.51 18.74 8.65
C ILE A 442 -28.41 17.91 9.56
N LYS A 443 -27.88 17.49 10.71
CA LYS A 443 -28.66 16.87 11.80
C LYS A 443 -28.92 17.90 12.89
N ILE A 444 -30.20 18.22 13.10
CA ILE A 444 -30.63 19.37 13.91
C ILE A 444 -31.84 19.06 14.78
N ALA A 445 -31.79 19.40 16.08
CA ALA A 445 -32.92 19.27 16.99
C ALA A 445 -33.26 20.61 17.66
N PHE A 446 -34.54 20.99 17.70
CA PHE A 446 -34.98 22.17 18.47
C PHE A 446 -35.03 21.88 19.97
N THR A 447 -34.64 22.84 20.80
CA THR A 447 -34.64 22.73 22.26
C THR A 447 -35.81 23.51 22.86
N GLY A 448 -36.30 23.09 24.05
CA GLY A 448 -37.36 23.77 24.80
C GLY A 448 -38.66 22.95 24.95
N THR A 449 -39.71 23.58 25.48
CA THR A 449 -40.96 22.88 25.87
C THR A 449 -41.82 22.59 24.65
N GLY A 450 -41.83 21.33 24.19
CA GLY A 450 -42.57 20.89 23.01
C GLY A 450 -41.69 20.45 21.84
N ALA A 451 -40.40 20.81 21.87
CA ALA A 451 -39.31 20.41 20.95
C ALA A 451 -39.80 19.79 19.62
N PRO A 452 -40.49 20.56 18.78
CA PRO A 452 -41.07 20.04 17.56
C PRO A 452 -39.94 19.56 16.65
N THR A 453 -40.21 18.47 15.95
CA THR A 453 -39.35 18.01 14.85
C THR A 453 -39.17 19.18 13.88
N PRO A 454 -37.97 19.44 13.35
CA PRO A 454 -37.80 20.47 12.34
C PRO A 454 -38.80 20.28 11.19
N GLU A 455 -39.73 21.22 11.06
CA GLU A 455 -40.76 21.15 10.03
C GLU A 455 -40.25 21.71 8.70
N THR A 456 -40.82 21.20 7.61
CA THR A 456 -40.51 21.67 6.26
C THR A 456 -40.71 23.17 6.16
N GLY A 457 -39.62 23.90 5.92
CA GLY A 457 -39.61 25.34 5.64
C GLY A 457 -39.16 26.25 6.79
N SER A 458 -38.93 25.69 7.98
CA SER A 458 -38.30 26.37 9.12
C SER A 458 -36.80 26.56 8.94
N ILE A 459 -36.18 25.76 8.06
CA ILE A 459 -34.74 25.76 7.77
C ILE A 459 -34.57 25.84 6.25
N LYS A 460 -33.78 26.82 5.80
CA LYS A 460 -33.53 27.08 4.38
C LYS A 460 -32.05 27.31 4.14
N LEU A 461 -31.55 26.87 2.99
CA LEU A 461 -30.20 27.22 2.55
C LEU A 461 -30.23 28.48 1.67
N ASP A 462 -29.68 29.58 2.16
CA ASP A 462 -29.52 30.83 1.40
C ASP A 462 -28.23 30.81 0.60
N ARG A 463 -28.35 30.97 -0.72
CA ARG A 463 -27.26 30.88 -1.70
C ARG A 463 -27.15 32.21 -2.44
N PHE A 464 -26.12 33.02 -2.16
CA PHE A 464 -25.96 34.30 -2.85
C PHE A 464 -25.43 34.11 -4.28
N MET A 465 -26.31 34.13 -5.29
CA MET A 465 -26.06 34.59 -6.67
C MET A 465 -27.37 34.96 -7.42
N GLY A 466 -28.28 35.69 -6.77
CA GLY A 466 -29.44 36.29 -7.46
C GLY A 466 -30.56 35.32 -7.87
N ALA A 467 -30.55 34.09 -7.38
CA ALA A 467 -31.71 33.19 -7.49
C ALA A 467 -32.89 33.77 -6.70
N PRO A 468 -34.14 33.65 -7.20
CA PRO A 468 -35.30 34.07 -6.44
C PRO A 468 -35.32 33.36 -5.09
N ASN A 469 -35.52 34.12 -4.02
CA ASN A 469 -35.79 33.57 -2.69
C ASN A 469 -36.80 32.43 -2.84
N ASN A 470 -36.47 31.26 -2.27
CA ASN A 470 -37.29 30.06 -2.18
C ASN A 470 -37.06 29.01 -3.27
N ALA A 471 -36.13 28.10 -3.00
CA ALA A 471 -36.26 26.72 -3.44
C ALA A 471 -36.06 25.84 -2.21
N TYR A 472 -37.18 25.57 -1.54
CA TYR A 472 -37.38 24.38 -0.70
C TYR A 472 -37.32 23.19 -1.63
N LEU A 473 -36.67 22.07 -1.28
CA LEU A 473 -37.05 20.76 -1.83
C LEU A 473 -36.40 19.60 -1.05
N LEU A 474 -37.29 18.66 -0.70
CA LEU A 474 -37.12 17.23 -0.44
C LEU A 474 -36.63 16.75 0.93
N ASP A 475 -37.65 16.32 1.68
CA ASP A 475 -37.74 15.24 2.67
C ASP A 475 -36.67 15.16 3.76
N PHE A 476 -37.12 15.57 4.95
CA PHE A 476 -36.70 15.02 6.23
C PHE A 476 -36.39 13.52 6.07
N LEU A 477 -35.13 13.17 6.22
CA LEU A 477 -34.76 11.79 6.46
C LEU A 477 -34.99 11.51 7.94
N ALA A 478 -35.18 10.24 8.30
CA ALA A 478 -35.37 9.86 9.69
C ALA A 478 -34.29 10.49 10.60
N ASP A 479 -34.61 10.63 11.89
CA ASP A 479 -33.66 11.09 12.91
C ASP A 479 -33.18 12.54 12.78
N ASN A 480 -34.10 13.45 12.45
CA ASN A 480 -33.85 14.91 12.46
C ASN A 480 -32.81 15.40 11.44
N VAL A 481 -32.69 14.69 10.32
CA VAL A 481 -31.75 15.04 9.24
C VAL A 481 -32.48 15.73 8.09
N ILE A 482 -31.95 16.90 7.71
CA ILE A 482 -32.39 17.66 6.54
C ILE A 482 -31.24 17.69 5.53
N TYR A 483 -31.55 17.54 4.24
CA TYR A 483 -30.55 17.66 3.18
C TYR A 483 -30.98 18.58 2.05
N TYR A 484 -30.00 18.95 1.23
CA TYR A 484 -30.12 19.82 0.07
C TYR A 484 -29.32 19.21 -1.08
N ASP A 485 -29.96 18.96 -2.22
CA ASP A 485 -29.25 18.63 -3.45
C ASP A 485 -28.88 19.92 -4.19
N CYS A 486 -27.62 20.35 -4.01
CA CYS A 486 -27.11 21.57 -4.61
C CYS A 486 -27.00 21.50 -6.13
N SER A 487 -26.98 20.30 -6.74
CA SER A 487 -26.92 20.14 -8.20
C SER A 487 -28.26 20.43 -8.88
N VAL A 488 -29.37 20.05 -8.25
CA VAL A 488 -30.72 20.26 -8.78
C VAL A 488 -31.24 21.64 -8.42
N ASP A 489 -31.16 22.01 -7.14
CA ASP A 489 -31.81 23.22 -6.62
C ASP A 489 -30.93 24.47 -6.71
N GLY A 490 -29.62 24.28 -6.93
CA GLY A 490 -28.68 25.37 -7.17
C GLY A 490 -28.46 25.64 -8.65
N GLY A 491 -28.83 24.69 -9.51
CA GLY A 491 -28.45 24.68 -10.92
C GLY A 491 -26.93 24.65 -11.14
N PHE A 492 -26.16 24.31 -10.10
CA PHE A 492 -24.71 24.28 -10.20
C PHE A 492 -24.32 23.04 -11.00
N THR A 493 -23.68 23.28 -12.13
CA THR A 493 -23.22 22.23 -13.06
C THR A 493 -21.70 22.11 -13.07
N VAL A 494 -21.02 22.96 -12.31
CA VAL A 494 -19.56 23.03 -12.17
C VAL A 494 -19.20 23.37 -10.73
N SER A 495 -18.11 22.81 -10.22
CA SER A 495 -17.57 23.15 -8.90
C SER A 495 -17.09 24.60 -8.86
N GLN A 496 -17.40 25.33 -7.79
CA GLN A 496 -17.13 26.77 -7.68
C GLN A 496 -17.21 27.31 -6.25
N ASP A 497 -16.46 28.37 -5.95
CA ASP A 497 -16.62 29.14 -4.70
C ASP A 497 -17.94 29.92 -4.70
N LEU A 498 -18.68 29.87 -3.60
CA LEU A 498 -19.84 30.70 -3.32
C LEU A 498 -19.47 31.87 -2.41
N ALA A 499 -20.09 33.02 -2.69
CA ALA A 499 -19.82 34.28 -2.01
C ALA A 499 -20.37 34.34 -0.57
N SER A 500 -21.39 33.54 -0.24
CA SER A 500 -21.86 33.35 1.13
C SER A 500 -22.67 32.07 1.25
N PHE A 501 -22.73 31.53 2.46
CA PHE A 501 -23.45 30.30 2.78
C PHE A 501 -24.11 30.41 4.16
N THR A 502 -25.44 30.36 4.19
CA THR A 502 -26.23 30.57 5.42
C THR A 502 -27.37 29.57 5.50
N PHE A 503 -27.50 28.88 6.64
CA PHE A 503 -28.75 28.23 7.01
C PHE A 503 -29.67 29.27 7.66
N LYS A 504 -30.72 29.67 6.94
CA LYS A 504 -31.80 30.50 7.50
C LYS A 504 -32.71 29.61 8.33
N ILE A 505 -32.65 29.77 9.65
CA ILE A 505 -33.50 29.03 10.60
C ILE A 505 -34.46 30.05 11.22
N ALA A 506 -35.66 30.13 10.65
CA ALA A 506 -36.57 31.24 10.84
C ALA A 506 -38.04 30.77 10.89
N ASP A 507 -38.93 31.68 11.30
CA ASP A 507 -40.37 31.45 11.37
C ASP A 507 -40.75 30.29 12.31
N ILE A 508 -39.98 30.06 13.38
CA ILE A 508 -40.32 29.07 14.41
C ILE A 508 -41.49 29.61 15.24
N THR A 509 -42.70 29.10 15.00
CA THR A 509 -43.95 29.67 15.54
C THR A 509 -44.39 29.10 16.89
N SER A 510 -43.73 28.05 17.36
CA SER A 510 -44.00 27.44 18.66
C SER A 510 -43.40 28.33 19.77
N THR A 511 -44.11 28.44 20.90
CA THR A 511 -43.80 29.39 21.99
C THR A 511 -42.95 28.77 23.11
N GLY A 512 -42.54 27.49 23.00
CA GLY A 512 -41.81 26.80 24.07
C GLY A 512 -40.31 26.61 23.82
N GLU A 513 -39.86 26.84 22.59
CA GLU A 513 -38.52 26.57 22.08
C GLU A 513 -37.55 27.66 22.48
N THR A 514 -36.38 27.25 22.94
CA THR A 514 -35.32 28.12 23.43
C THR A 514 -34.16 28.23 22.46
N GLY A 515 -34.09 27.35 21.47
CA GLY A 515 -32.96 27.28 20.54
C GLY A 515 -32.97 25.99 19.72
N TYR A 516 -31.80 25.59 19.23
CA TYR A 516 -31.57 24.32 18.55
C TYR A 516 -30.14 23.81 18.79
N GLU A 517 -29.93 22.53 18.59
CA GLU A 517 -28.63 21.87 18.66
C GLU A 517 -28.32 21.18 17.33
N LEU A 518 -27.06 21.22 16.92
CA LEU A 518 -26.57 20.50 15.76
C LEU A 518 -25.62 19.40 16.18
N ASP A 519 -25.82 18.20 15.66
CA ASP A 519 -24.89 17.08 15.83
C ASP A 519 -23.77 17.16 14.77
N TRP A 520 -24.14 17.39 13.50
CA TRP A 520 -23.16 17.50 12.40
C TRP A 520 -23.72 18.23 11.18
N ILE A 521 -22.80 18.71 10.33
CA ILE A 521 -23.05 19.25 8.99
C ILE A 521 -22.08 18.59 8.01
N GLN A 522 -22.57 17.92 6.97
CA GLN A 522 -21.71 17.12 6.09
C GLN A 522 -22.22 17.09 4.64
N SER A 523 -21.31 16.93 3.68
CA SER A 523 -21.66 16.70 2.27
C SER A 523 -21.45 15.24 1.84
N PHE A 524 -22.28 14.76 0.92
CA PHE A 524 -22.33 13.40 0.39
C PHE A 524 -22.36 13.41 -1.15
N ARG A 525 -21.90 12.33 -1.78
CA ARG A 525 -21.94 12.14 -3.23
C ARG A 525 -23.37 11.91 -3.72
N THR A 526 -24.16 11.20 -2.93
CA THR A 526 -25.54 10.81 -3.28
C THR A 526 -26.46 10.76 -2.06
N VAL A 527 -27.78 10.83 -2.29
CA VAL A 527 -28.78 10.61 -1.24
C VAL A 527 -28.71 9.18 -0.67
N VAL A 528 -28.31 8.19 -1.48
CA VAL A 528 -28.12 6.81 -1.02
C VAL A 528 -26.99 6.71 0.00
N GLU A 529 -25.88 7.41 -0.25
CA GLU A 529 -24.76 7.48 0.70
C GLU A 529 -25.17 8.15 2.01
N LEU A 530 -25.92 9.26 1.93
CA LEU A 530 -26.49 9.92 3.11
C LEU A 530 -27.41 8.97 3.90
N GLN A 531 -28.28 8.22 3.23
CA GLN A 531 -29.17 7.26 3.90
C GLN A 531 -28.40 6.12 4.58
N ALA A 532 -27.34 5.63 3.95
CA ALA A 532 -26.46 4.63 4.57
C ALA A 532 -25.73 5.20 5.80
N TYR A 533 -25.30 6.45 5.73
CA TYR A 533 -24.67 7.15 6.85
C TYR A 533 -25.61 7.30 8.05
N ILE A 534 -26.86 7.72 7.82
CA ILE A 534 -27.89 7.82 8.87
C ILE A 534 -28.24 6.44 9.47
N ALA A 535 -28.13 5.36 8.69
CA ALA A 535 -28.41 4.02 9.22
C ALA A 535 -27.30 3.50 10.14
N SER A 536 -26.08 4.04 10.04
CA SER A 536 -24.91 3.61 10.81
C SER A 536 -24.52 4.54 11.96
N HIS A 537 -25.16 5.71 12.08
CA HIS A 537 -24.89 6.76 13.08
C HIS A 537 -26.20 7.32 13.65
#